data_AF-A0A7H8L4V5-F1
#
_entry.id   AF-A0A7H8L4V5-F1
#
_cell.length_a   1.000
_cell.length_b   1.000
_cell.length_c   1.000
_cell.angle_alpha   90.00
_cell.angle_beta   90.00
_cell.angle_gamma   90.00
#
_symmetry.space_group_name_H-M   'P 1'
#
loop_
_entity.id
_entity.type
_entity.pdbx_description
1 polymer ?
#
loop_
_entity_poly.entity_id
_entity_poly.type
_entity_poly.pdbx_seq_one_letter_code
_entity_poly.pdbx_strand_id
1 'polypeptide(L)'
;MSGFDDAPDHEDGEDDPIVLSPQVEEFLDDPSTPAEVFSAVVAFLVDLRENPFPHLSMPVPGRPGMHSAPLRRDVGLVEYAVDEEADPPRVYVSRILRAD
;
A
#
# COMPACT_ATOMS: atom_id res chain seq x y z
N MET A 1 -24.75 -1.82 38.17
CA MET A 1 -25.17 -2.15 36.81
C MET A 1 -24.19 -1.45 35.89
N SER A 2 -23.28 -2.23 35.30
CA SER A 2 -22.24 -1.71 34.41
C SER A 2 -22.76 -1.74 32.98
N GLY A 3 -22.56 -0.64 32.27
CA GLY A 3 -22.84 -0.48 30.84
C GLY A 3 -22.25 0.85 30.43
N PHE A 4 -20.92 0.92 30.53
CA PHE A 4 -20.11 2.00 29.98
C PHE A 4 -20.28 2.01 28.45
N ASP A 5 -20.29 3.24 27.92
CA ASP A 5 -19.96 3.62 26.56
C ASP A 5 -20.70 2.88 25.43
N ASP A 6 -21.78 3.52 25.02
CA ASP A 6 -22.10 3.75 23.61
C ASP A 6 -20.83 4.31 22.92
N ALA A 7 -19.94 3.41 22.47
CA ALA A 7 -18.80 3.81 21.67
C ALA A 7 -19.38 4.43 20.40
N PRO A 8 -18.98 5.66 20.03
CA PRO A 8 -19.49 6.29 18.83
C PRO A 8 -19.27 5.35 17.65
N ASP A 9 -20.31 5.21 16.83
CA ASP A 9 -20.19 4.74 15.45
C ASP A 9 -18.86 5.28 14.91
N HIS A 10 -17.97 4.39 14.47
CA HIS A 10 -16.75 4.81 13.79
C HIS A 10 -17.22 5.62 12.58
N GLU A 11 -17.22 6.94 12.74
CA GLU A 11 -17.45 7.91 11.68
C GLU A 11 -16.59 7.45 10.51
N ASP A 12 -17.23 7.14 9.39
CA ASP A 12 -16.64 6.64 8.16
C ASP A 12 -15.24 7.20 7.97
N GLY A 13 -14.24 6.41 8.37
CA GLY A 13 -12.85 6.78 8.26
C GLY A 13 -12.57 7.01 6.80
N GLU A 14 -12.19 8.24 6.47
CA GLU A 14 -11.60 8.71 5.21
C GLU A 14 -11.30 7.54 4.26
N ASP A 15 -12.03 7.43 3.14
CA ASP A 15 -11.82 6.42 2.09
C ASP A 15 -10.30 6.16 1.95
N ASP A 16 -9.83 4.96 2.32
CA ASP A 16 -8.40 4.64 2.31
C ASP A 16 -7.84 5.04 0.94
N PRO A 17 -6.86 5.97 0.89
CA PRO A 17 -6.38 6.51 -0.38
C PRO A 17 -5.71 5.43 -1.23
N ILE A 18 -5.43 4.26 -0.64
CA ILE A 18 -4.78 3.13 -1.31
C ILE A 18 -5.82 2.11 -1.79
N VAL A 19 -5.82 1.88 -3.09
CA VAL A 19 -6.53 0.76 -3.74
C VAL A 19 -5.51 -0.30 -4.15
N LEU A 20 -5.79 -1.55 -3.83
CA LEU A 20 -4.93 -2.69 -4.20
C LEU A 20 -5.43 -3.32 -5.50
N SER A 21 -4.52 -3.86 -6.30
CA SER A 21 -4.91 -4.76 -7.37
C SER A 21 -5.34 -6.11 -6.78
N PRO A 22 -6.22 -6.87 -7.46
CA PRO A 22 -6.60 -8.22 -7.01
C PRO A 22 -5.40 -9.13 -6.77
N GLN A 23 -4.33 -8.97 -7.56
CA GLN A 23 -3.09 -9.73 -7.38
C GLN A 23 -2.38 -9.39 -6.07
N VAL A 24 -2.42 -8.12 -5.64
CA VAL A 24 -1.81 -7.69 -4.38
C VAL A 24 -2.66 -8.12 -3.19
N GLU A 25 -3.99 -8.10 -3.31
CA GLU A 25 -4.91 -8.65 -2.31
C GLU A 25 -4.68 -10.16 -2.12
N GLU A 26 -4.69 -10.94 -3.21
CA GLU A 26 -4.40 -12.37 -3.18
C GLU A 26 -3.04 -12.68 -2.55
N PHE A 27 -2.02 -11.86 -2.83
CA PHE A 27 -0.70 -12.00 -2.23
C PHE A 27 -0.73 -11.82 -0.70
N LEU A 28 -1.49 -10.87 -0.19
CA LEU A 28 -1.59 -10.56 1.23
C LEU A 28 -2.42 -11.61 1.98
N ASP A 29 -3.40 -12.20 1.31
CA ASP A 29 -4.24 -13.26 1.86
C ASP A 29 -3.58 -14.65 1.80
N ASP A 30 -2.48 -14.81 1.04
CA ASP A 30 -1.77 -16.08 0.91
C ASP A 30 -0.93 -16.41 2.17
N PRO A 31 -1.30 -17.43 2.96
CA PRO A 31 -0.56 -17.81 4.17
C PRO A 31 0.81 -18.43 3.87
N SER A 32 1.11 -18.76 2.61
CA SER A 32 2.40 -19.27 2.18
C SER A 32 3.42 -18.16 1.88
N THR A 33 2.97 -16.89 1.83
CA THR A 33 3.86 -15.73 1.68
C THR A 33 4.83 -15.67 2.86
N PRO A 34 6.16 -15.60 2.62
CA PRO A 34 7.13 -15.48 3.70
C PRO A 34 6.85 -14.24 4.56
N ALA A 35 6.86 -14.41 5.88
CA ALA A 35 6.49 -13.35 6.84
C ALA A 35 7.31 -12.07 6.66
N GLU A 36 8.57 -12.20 6.22
CA GLU A 36 9.43 -11.06 5.92
C GLU A 36 8.93 -10.23 4.73
N VAL A 37 8.52 -10.89 3.64
CA VAL A 37 7.99 -10.21 2.45
C VAL A 37 6.64 -9.58 2.78
N PHE A 38 5.76 -10.31 3.47
CA PHE A 38 4.48 -9.77 3.93
C PHE A 38 4.68 -8.50 4.77
N SER A 39 5.57 -8.57 5.77
CA SER A 39 5.85 -7.43 6.65
C SER A 39 6.44 -6.24 5.89
N ALA A 40 7.31 -6.48 4.89
CA ALA A 40 7.88 -5.43 4.06
C ALA A 40 6.80 -4.73 3.20
N VAL A 41 5.87 -5.50 2.63
CA VAL A 41 4.74 -4.95 1.85
C VAL A 41 3.82 -4.13 2.75
N VAL A 42 3.41 -4.66 3.90
CA VAL A 42 2.55 -3.92 4.84
C VAL A 42 3.21 -2.64 5.31
N ALA A 43 4.50 -2.67 5.65
CA ALA A 43 5.25 -1.46 6.02
C ALA A 43 5.26 -0.42 4.89
N PHE A 44 5.43 -0.87 3.64
CA PHE A 44 5.39 0.02 2.48
C PHE A 44 3.99 0.64 2.27
N LEU A 45 2.91 -0.14 2.48
CA LEU A 45 1.54 0.39 2.42
C LEU A 45 1.26 1.43 3.52
N VAL A 46 1.86 1.29 4.69
CA VAL A 46 1.78 2.33 5.74
C VAL A 46 2.52 3.58 5.29
N ASP A 47 3.75 3.45 4.77
CA ASP A 47 4.53 4.59 4.26
C ASP A 47 3.77 5.34 3.14
N LEU A 48 3.04 4.62 2.28
CA LEU A 48 2.23 5.20 1.19
C LEU A 48 1.04 6.03 1.68
N ARG A 49 0.44 5.71 2.83
CA ARG A 49 -0.67 6.50 3.40
C ARG A 49 -0.21 7.85 3.91
N GLU A 50 1.04 7.92 4.39
CA GLU A 50 1.65 9.16 4.87
C GLU A 50 2.25 9.99 3.72
N ASN A 51 2.82 9.33 2.71
CA ASN A 51 3.46 9.97 1.58
C ASN A 51 3.31 9.12 0.30
N PRO A 52 2.62 9.59 -0.75
CA PRO A 52 2.45 8.85 -2.00
C PRO A 52 3.78 8.63 -2.76
N PHE A 53 4.84 9.34 -2.40
CA PHE A 53 6.20 9.19 -2.95
C PHE A 53 7.21 8.86 -1.83
N PRO A 54 7.14 7.67 -1.23
CA PRO A 54 8.03 7.25 -0.15
C PRO A 54 9.48 7.09 -0.66
N HIS A 55 10.41 6.90 0.28
CA HIS A 55 11.83 6.88 -0.02
C HIS A 55 12.20 5.88 -1.13
N LEU A 56 13.06 6.31 -2.05
CA LEU A 56 13.50 5.54 -3.23
C LEU A 56 12.41 5.19 -4.24
N SER A 57 11.22 5.80 -4.14
CA SER A 57 10.25 5.77 -5.23
C SER A 57 10.79 6.49 -6.46
N MET A 58 10.74 5.81 -7.60
CA MET A 58 11.25 6.28 -8.88
C MET A 58 10.15 6.15 -9.94
N PRO A 59 9.98 7.14 -10.84
CA PRO A 59 9.03 7.03 -11.94
C PRO A 59 9.45 5.91 -12.90
N VAL A 60 8.48 5.15 -13.40
CA VAL A 60 8.71 4.08 -14.38
C VAL A 60 8.85 4.69 -15.77
N PRO A 61 9.99 4.50 -16.47
CA PRO A 61 10.20 5.07 -17.79
C PRO A 61 9.11 4.64 -18.79
N GLY A 62 8.51 5.61 -19.47
CA GLY A 62 7.47 5.36 -20.48
C GLY A 62 6.07 5.07 -19.93
N ARG A 63 5.86 5.15 -18.60
CA ARG A 63 4.54 5.00 -17.95
C ARG A 63 4.26 6.18 -17.02
N PRO A 64 3.64 7.27 -17.52
CA PRO A 64 3.28 8.43 -16.71
C PRO A 64 2.41 8.04 -15.51
N GLY A 65 2.65 8.65 -14.34
CA GLY A 65 1.95 8.36 -13.09
C GLY A 65 2.39 7.05 -12.39
N MET A 66 3.10 6.16 -13.08
CA MET A 66 3.55 4.89 -12.52
C MET A 66 4.93 5.03 -11.87
N HIS A 67 5.06 4.46 -10.68
CA HIS A 67 6.23 4.52 -9.82
C HIS A 67 6.63 3.12 -9.38
N SER A 68 7.93 2.95 -9.12
CA SER A 68 8.49 1.74 -8.55
C SER A 68 9.37 2.10 -7.36
N ALA A 69 9.23 1.35 -6.26
CA ALA A 69 10.03 1.53 -5.07
C ALA A 69 10.51 0.16 -4.53
N PRO A 70 11.73 0.07 -3.99
CA PRO A 70 12.22 -1.13 -3.33
C PRO A 70 11.47 -1.39 -2.03
N LEU A 71 11.13 -2.65 -1.80
CA LEU A 71 10.73 -3.11 -0.48
C LEU A 71 11.95 -3.12 0.45
N ARG A 72 11.70 -2.85 1.73
CA ARG A 72 12.76 -2.91 2.75
C ARG A 72 13.41 -4.29 2.76
N ARG A 73 14.71 -4.34 3.08
CA ARG A 73 15.53 -5.56 3.15
C ARG A 73 15.73 -6.28 1.81
N ASP A 74 15.63 -5.54 0.70
CA ASP A 74 15.89 -6.02 -0.66
C ASP A 74 15.07 -7.25 -1.06
N VAL A 75 13.88 -7.42 -0.48
CA VAL A 75 13.01 -8.58 -0.75
C VAL A 75 12.21 -8.46 -2.05
N GLY A 76 12.28 -7.31 -2.72
CA GLY A 76 11.54 -7.05 -3.94
C GLY A 76 11.30 -5.58 -4.24
N LEU A 77 10.38 -5.34 -5.17
CA LEU A 77 9.92 -4.03 -5.63
C LEU A 77 8.39 -3.98 -5.59
N VAL A 78 7.85 -2.79 -5.37
CA VAL A 78 6.43 -2.49 -5.56
C VAL A 78 6.29 -1.59 -6.78
N GLU A 79 5.34 -1.89 -7.66
CA GLU A 79 4.90 -0.95 -8.69
C GLU A 79 3.50 -0.43 -8.36
N TYR A 80 3.33 0.89 -8.43
CA TYR A 80 2.08 1.55 -8.09
C TYR A 80 1.87 2.79 -8.96
N ALA A 81 0.64 3.28 -9.05
CA ALA A 81 0.29 4.53 -9.71
C ALA A 81 -0.22 5.53 -8.70
N VAL A 82 0.06 6.82 -8.92
CA VAL A 82 -0.46 7.92 -8.12
C VAL A 82 -1.34 8.80 -9.00
N ASP A 83 -2.56 9.03 -8.55
CA ASP A 83 -3.44 10.07 -9.06
C ASP A 83 -3.27 11.32 -8.20
N GLU A 84 -2.40 12.21 -8.67
CA GLU A 84 -2.09 13.50 -8.02
C GLU A 84 -3.19 14.54 -8.22
N GLU A 85 -4.15 14.31 -9.13
CA GLU A 85 -5.27 15.22 -9.37
C GLU A 85 -6.39 15.04 -8.32
N ALA A 86 -6.39 13.91 -7.60
CA ALA A 86 -7.28 13.65 -6.47
C ALA A 86 -6.82 14.40 -5.20
N ASP A 87 -7.78 14.82 -4.37
CA ASP A 87 -7.54 15.47 -3.07
C ASP A 87 -8.31 14.74 -1.95
N PRO A 88 -7.64 13.92 -1.11
CA PRO A 88 -6.20 13.64 -1.12
C PRO A 88 -5.77 12.74 -2.30
N PRO A 89 -4.47 12.70 -2.66
CA PRO A 89 -3.95 11.86 -3.74
C PRO A 89 -4.34 10.39 -3.55
N ARG A 90 -4.76 9.74 -4.64
CA ARG A 90 -5.13 8.32 -4.63
C ARG A 90 -4.01 7.46 -5.17
N VAL A 91 -3.76 6.31 -4.54
CA VAL A 91 -2.68 5.40 -4.90
C VAL A 91 -3.27 4.06 -5.31
N TYR A 92 -2.85 3.55 -6.48
CA TYR A 92 -3.19 2.21 -6.93
C TYR A 92 -1.96 1.31 -6.92
N VAL A 93 -1.93 0.32 -6.02
CA VAL A 93 -0.82 -0.63 -5.92
C VAL A 93 -1.04 -1.76 -6.91
N SER A 94 -0.25 -1.77 -7.98
CA SER A 94 -0.49 -2.65 -9.13
C SER A 94 0.05 -4.06 -8.94
N ARG A 95 1.26 -4.21 -8.38
CA ARG A 95 1.90 -5.52 -8.15
C ARG A 95 3.10 -5.44 -7.20
N ILE A 96 3.43 -6.62 -6.65
CA ILE A 96 4.66 -6.88 -5.90
C ILE A 96 5.56 -7.80 -6.74
N LEU A 97 6.80 -7.39 -6.97
CA LEU A 97 7.84 -8.19 -7.63
C LEU A 97 8.81 -8.68 -6.56
N ARG A 98 8.92 -9.99 -6.35
CA ARG A 98 9.88 -10.56 -5.38
C ARG A 98 11.29 -10.57 -5.97
N ALA A 99 12.29 -10.46 -5.12
CA ALA A 99 13.69 -10.72 -5.46
C ALA A 99 14.01 -12.17 -5.07
N ASP A 100 13.64 -13.14 -5.89
CA ASP A 100 13.97 -14.55 -5.73
C ASP A 100 15.16 -15.00 -6.61
#